data_AF-A0A252EDB8-F1
#
_entry.id   AF-A0A252EDB8-F1
#
_cell.length_a   1.000
_cell.length_b   1.000
_cell.length_c   1.000
_cell.angle_alpha   90.00
_cell.angle_beta   90.00
_cell.angle_gamma   90.00
#
_symmetry.space_group_name_H-M   'P 1'
#
loop_
_entity.id
_entity.type
_entity.pdbx_description
1 polymer ?
#
loop_
_entity_poly.entity_id
_entity_poly.type
_entity_poly.pdbx_seq_one_letter_code
_entity_poly.pdbx_strand_id
1 'polypeptide(L)'
;MFRAAGVQVRRYLIVDTTGQTRFLTAHQLSSRRMLLSLHAGNKDWLIRHYPRMVDGKPTGDWDDTAVADAIKRQAIFATYHLGLEAHAQLRQKGLRA
;
A
#
# COMPACT_ATOMS: atom_id res chain seq x y z
N MET A 1 -35.73 6.65 6.18
CA MET A 1 -35.48 6.86 4.74
C MET A 1 -34.04 7.37 4.62
N PHE A 2 -33.12 6.63 4.00
CA PHE A 2 -31.72 7.02 3.90
C PHE A 2 -31.42 7.43 2.45
N ARG A 3 -30.64 8.48 2.27
CA ARG A 3 -30.16 8.94 0.96
C ARG A 3 -28.65 8.81 0.96
N ALA A 4 -28.10 7.95 0.12
CA ALA A 4 -26.66 7.81 -0.01
C ALA A 4 -26.06 9.09 -0.62
N ALA A 5 -25.10 9.69 0.06
CA ALA A 5 -24.47 10.96 -0.31
C ALA A 5 -23.20 10.81 -1.17
N GLY A 6 -22.77 9.57 -1.46
CA GLY A 6 -21.61 9.25 -2.29
C GLY A 6 -20.57 8.35 -1.59
N VAL A 7 -19.60 7.85 -2.34
CA VAL A 7 -18.47 7.05 -1.84
C VAL A 7 -17.16 7.65 -2.37
N GLN A 8 -16.31 8.17 -1.48
CA GLN A 8 -14.96 8.61 -1.82
C GLN A 8 -13.97 7.54 -1.33
N VAL A 9 -13.35 6.80 -2.26
CA VAL A 9 -12.41 5.73 -1.91
C VAL A 9 -10.98 6.12 -2.29
N ARG A 10 -10.10 6.14 -1.29
CA ARG A 10 -8.66 6.28 -1.54
C ARG A 10 -8.14 5.01 -2.22
N ARG A 11 -7.54 5.18 -3.40
CA ARG A 11 -6.89 4.11 -4.17
C ARG A 11 -5.37 4.27 -4.11
N TYR A 12 -4.68 3.14 -4.04
CA TYR A 12 -3.24 3.02 -4.01
C TYR A 12 -2.81 2.30 -5.29
N LEU A 13 -1.87 2.90 -6.02
CA LEU A 13 -1.17 2.24 -7.12
C LEU A 13 -0.02 1.43 -6.52
N ILE A 14 -0.05 0.12 -6.71
CA ILE A 14 0.92 -0.83 -6.13
C ILE A 14 1.46 -1.70 -7.25
N VAL A 15 2.77 -1.90 -7.26
CA VAL A 15 3.42 -2.93 -8.08
C VAL A 15 3.75 -4.08 -7.14
N ASP A 16 3.21 -5.27 -7.43
CA ASP A 16 3.46 -6.45 -6.62
C ASP A 16 4.85 -7.05 -6.89
N THR A 17 5.25 -8.06 -6.11
CA THR A 17 6.58 -8.68 -6.23
C THR A 17 6.82 -9.40 -7.57
N THR A 18 5.77 -9.60 -8.38
CA THR A 18 5.88 -10.16 -9.74
C THR A 18 5.98 -9.07 -10.81
N GLY A 19 5.96 -7.79 -10.42
CA GLY A 19 5.97 -6.65 -11.32
C GLY A 19 4.59 -6.25 -11.83
N GLN A 20 3.51 -6.90 -11.37
CA GLN A 20 2.17 -6.57 -11.81
C GLN A 20 1.64 -5.33 -11.08
N THR A 21 1.14 -4.38 -11.84
CA THR A 21 0.54 -3.14 -11.33
C THR A 21 -0.93 -3.36 -10.96
N ARG A 22 -1.35 -2.86 -9.79
CA ARG A 22 -2.71 -2.99 -9.24
C ARG A 22 -3.18 -1.69 -8.62
N PHE A 23 -4.47 -1.39 -8.77
CA PHE A 23 -5.14 -0.29 -8.08
C PHE A 23 -5.99 -0.84 -6.94
N LEU A 24 -5.55 -0.63 -5.70
CA LEU A 24 -6.18 -1.21 -4.52
C LEU A 24 -6.75 -0.13 -3.61
N THR A 25 -7.92 -0.39 -3.04
CA THR A 25 -8.53 0.43 -2.01
C THR A 25 -7.97 0.08 -0.64
N ALA A 26 -8.12 0.97 0.35
CA ALA A 26 -7.75 0.68 1.74
C ALA A 26 -8.43 -0.60 2.27
N HIS A 27 -9.69 -0.84 1.89
CA HIS A 27 -10.43 -2.05 2.27
C HIS A 27 -9.86 -3.32 1.62
N GLN A 28 -9.45 -3.26 0.35
CA GLN A 28 -8.77 -4.40 -0.28
C GLN A 28 -7.42 -4.69 0.40
N LEU A 29 -6.72 -3.65 0.87
CA LEU A 29 -5.46 -3.81 1.60
C LEU A 29 -5.64 -4.33 3.04
N SER A 30 -6.84 -4.32 3.61
CA SER A 30 -7.09 -5.03 4.87
C SER A 30 -7.34 -6.53 4.66
N SER A 31 -7.45 -6.99 3.42
CA SER A 31 -7.63 -8.42 3.14
C SER A 31 -6.29 -9.15 3.18
N ARG A 32 -6.15 -10.08 4.12
CA ARG A 32 -5.00 -10.99 4.22
C ARG A 32 -4.68 -11.72 2.92
N ARG A 33 -5.71 -12.19 2.20
CA ARG A 33 -5.55 -12.83 0.90
C ARG A 33 -4.93 -11.88 -0.12
N MET A 34 -5.33 -10.61 -0.11
CA MET A 34 -4.74 -9.60 -0.99
C MET A 34 -3.28 -9.33 -0.62
N LEU A 35 -2.98 -9.13 0.67
CA LEU A 35 -1.61 -8.90 1.14
C LEU A 35 -0.67 -10.05 0.78
N LEU A 36 -1.13 -11.29 0.94
CA LEU A 36 -0.40 -12.48 0.53
C LEU A 36 -0.19 -12.54 -1.00
N SER A 37 -1.21 -12.20 -1.79
CA SER A 37 -1.11 -12.13 -3.24
C SER A 37 -0.10 -11.09 -3.72
N LEU A 38 0.02 -9.95 -3.04
CA LEU A 38 1.01 -8.92 -3.37
C LEU A 38 2.45 -9.38 -3.17
N HIS A 39 2.65 -10.44 -2.38
CA HIS A 39 3.95 -11.03 -2.08
C HIS A 39 4.10 -12.43 -2.70
N ALA A 40 3.42 -12.70 -3.81
CA ALA A 40 3.49 -13.97 -4.54
C ALA A 40 3.23 -15.22 -3.67
N GLY A 41 2.43 -15.11 -2.60
CA GLY A 41 2.18 -16.24 -1.69
C GLY A 41 3.26 -16.47 -0.64
N ASN A 42 4.28 -15.62 -0.54
CA ASN A 42 5.42 -15.82 0.35
C ASN A 42 5.10 -15.47 1.81
N LYS A 43 4.44 -16.41 2.50
CA LYS A 43 4.12 -16.34 3.92
C LYS A 43 5.34 -16.16 4.82
N ASP A 44 6.41 -16.91 4.56
CA ASP A 44 7.60 -16.90 5.44
C ASP A 44 8.31 -15.55 5.43
N TRP A 45 8.35 -14.90 4.26
CA TRP A 45 8.87 -13.55 4.15
C TRP A 45 8.02 -12.57 4.97
N LEU A 46 6.68 -12.66 4.91
CA LEU A 46 5.78 -11.81 5.69
C LEU A 46 5.95 -12.02 7.20
N ILE A 47 6.07 -13.26 7.67
CA ILE A 47 6.30 -13.57 9.09
C ILE A 47 7.64 -12.99 9.55
N ARG A 48 8.69 -13.11 8.73
CA ARG A 48 10.03 -12.62 9.06
C ARG A 48 10.08 -11.10 9.21
N HIS A 49 9.38 -10.36 8.34
CA HIS A 49 9.48 -8.89 8.28
C HIS A 49 8.39 -8.17 9.06
N TYR A 50 7.23 -8.81 9.25
CA TYR A 50 6.08 -8.24 9.94
C TYR A 50 5.50 -9.26 10.95
N PRO A 51 6.30 -9.75 11.91
CA PRO A 51 5.82 -10.77 12.84
C PRO A 51 4.68 -10.22 13.69
N ARG A 52 3.62 -11.02 13.85
CA ARG A 52 2.57 -10.72 14.83
C ARG A 52 3.10 -11.00 16.22
N MET A 53 3.09 -9.96 17.04
CA MET A 53 3.56 -9.99 18.42
C MET A 53 2.38 -10.11 19.38
N VAL A 54 2.49 -10.98 20.38
CA VAL A 54 1.56 -11.10 21.52
C VAL A 54 2.42 -11.18 22.78
N ASP A 55 2.15 -10.30 23.75
CA ASP A 55 2.94 -10.18 24.99
C ASP A 55 4.46 -10.07 24.76
N GLY A 56 4.85 -9.34 23.71
CA GLY A 56 6.25 -9.13 23.33
C GLY A 56 6.93 -10.33 22.65
N LYS A 57 6.19 -11.40 22.33
CA LYS A 57 6.72 -12.61 21.67
C LYS A 57 6.08 -12.83 20.29
N PRO A 58 6.83 -13.32 19.29
CA PRO A 58 6.29 -13.63 17.97
C PRO A 58 5.39 -14.87 18.02
N THR A 59 4.26 -14.82 17.32
CA THR A 59 3.23 -15.88 17.30
C THR A 59 3.41 -16.93 16.20
N GLY A 60 4.45 -16.80 15.37
CA GLY A 60 4.62 -17.64 14.17
C GLY A 60 3.70 -17.24 13.00
N ASP A 61 3.00 -16.12 13.13
CA ASP A 61 2.20 -15.52 12.08
C ASP A 61 2.64 -14.06 11.81
N TRP A 62 2.13 -13.46 10.74
CA TRP A 62 2.38 -12.05 10.42
C TRP A 62 1.22 -11.13 10.85
N ASP A 63 1.53 -9.85 11.06
CA ASP A 63 0.57 -8.80 11.36
C ASP A 63 0.05 -8.16 10.06
N ASP A 64 -1.22 -8.45 9.75
CA ASP A 64 -1.91 -7.92 8.56
C ASP A 64 -1.94 -6.38 8.53
N THR A 65 -2.08 -5.75 9.70
CA THR A 65 -2.16 -4.29 9.83
C THR A 65 -0.80 -3.66 9.53
N ALA A 66 0.26 -4.23 10.09
CA ALA A 66 1.63 -3.74 9.87
C ALA A 66 2.02 -3.82 8.39
N VAL A 67 1.70 -4.93 7.72
CA VAL A 67 1.94 -5.12 6.28
C VAL A 67 1.14 -4.09 5.48
N ALA A 68 -0.16 -3.96 5.74
CA ALA A 68 -1.02 -3.03 5.01
C ALA A 68 -0.54 -1.58 5.15
N ASP A 69 -0.12 -1.17 6.34
CA ASP A 69 0.35 0.19 6.59
C ASP A 69 1.71 0.46 5.95
N ALA A 70 2.62 -0.51 5.92
CA ALA A 70 3.89 -0.39 5.21
C ALA A 70 3.66 -0.14 3.71
N ILE A 71 2.77 -0.92 3.08
CA ILE A 71 2.42 -0.78 1.65
C ILE A 71 1.80 0.60 1.38
N LYS A 72 0.82 1.03 2.18
CA LYS A 72 0.18 2.35 2.02
C LYS A 72 1.21 3.48 2.14
N ARG A 73 2.11 3.40 3.11
CA ARG A 73 3.17 4.41 3.31
C ARG A 73 4.12 4.47 2.12
N GLN A 74 4.58 3.32 1.62
CA GLN A 74 5.42 3.25 0.43
C GLN A 74 4.73 3.85 -0.80
N ALA A 75 3.47 3.51 -1.04
CA ALA A 75 2.71 4.05 -2.16
C ALA A 75 2.52 5.58 -2.07
N ILE A 76 2.21 6.11 -0.87
CA ILE A 76 2.11 7.56 -0.64
C ILE A 76 3.46 8.24 -0.88
N PHE A 77 4.54 7.67 -0.35
CA PHE A 77 5.89 8.21 -0.50
C PHE A 77 6.33 8.24 -1.97
N ALA A 78 6.13 7.16 -2.72
CA ALA A 78 6.42 7.11 -4.14
C ALA A 78 5.62 8.16 -4.92
N THR A 79 4.33 8.32 -4.61
CA THR A 79 3.46 9.33 -5.24
C THR A 79 3.97 10.75 -4.96
N TYR A 80 4.41 11.03 -3.73
CA TYR A 80 4.98 12.32 -3.36
C TYR A 80 6.24 12.66 -4.18
N HIS A 81 7.15 11.70 -4.33
CA HIS A 81 8.37 11.88 -5.13
C HIS A 81 8.07 12.11 -6.61
N LEU A 82 7.17 11.33 -7.21
CA LEU A 82 6.73 11.54 -8.60
C LEU A 82 6.11 12.94 -8.79
N GLY A 83 5.37 13.43 -7.80
CA GLY A 83 4.86 14.79 -7.80
C GLY A 83 5.98 15.83 -7.83
N LEU A 84 6.96 15.72 -6.93
CA LEU A 84 8.11 16.63 -6.89
C LEU A 84 8.89 16.65 -8.21
N GLU A 85 9.12 15.48 -8.81
CA GLU A 85 9.79 15.35 -10.10
C GLU A 85 8.99 16.01 -11.23
N ALA A 86 7.68 15.77 -11.30
CA ALA A 86 6.80 16.41 -12.26
C ALA A 86 6.79 17.94 -12.10
N HIS A 87 6.69 18.44 -10.87
CA HIS A 87 6.78 19.87 -10.56
C HIS A 87 8.14 20.47 -10.98
N ALA A 88 9.25 19.75 -10.80
CA ALA A 88 10.57 20.20 -11.22
C ALA A 88 10.69 20.25 -12.74
N GLN A 89 10.18 19.24 -13.46
CA GLN A 89 10.18 19.20 -14.92
C GLN A 89 9.32 20.31 -15.54
N LEU A 90 8.15 20.60 -14.97
CA LEU A 90 7.31 21.71 -15.44
C LEU A 90 8.01 23.06 -15.27
N ARG A 91 8.67 23.28 -14.12
CA ARG A 91 9.48 24.49 -13.88
C ARG A 91 10.65 24.62 -14.87
N GLN A 92 11.36 23.54 -15.18
CA GLN A 92 12.43 23.56 -16.20
C GLN A 92 11.92 23.97 -17.58
N LYS A 93 10.66 23.65 -17.90
CA LYS A 93 10.00 24.04 -19.17
C LYS A 93 9.40 25.46 -19.12
N GLY A 94 9.61 26.22 -18.05
CA GLY A 94 9.03 27.56 -17.87
C GLY A 94 7.52 27.55 -17.64
N LEU A 95 6.94 26.38 -17.38
CA LEU A 95 5.51 26.22 -17.14
C LEU A 95 5.23 26.34 -15.63
N ARG A 96 4.10 26.96 -15.28
CA ARG A 96 3.59 26.89 -13.91
C ARG A 96 3.02 25.50 -13.68
N ALA A 97 3.50 24.87 -12.63
CA ALA A 97 3.02 23.60 -12.13
C ALA A 97 1.77 23.80 -11.26
#